data_AF-A0AAP0EQ13-F1
#
_entry.id   AF-A0AAP0EQ13-F1
#
_cell.length_a   1.000
_cell.length_b   1.000
_cell.length_c   1.000
_cell.angle_alpha   90.00
_cell.angle_beta   90.00
_cell.angle_gamma   90.00
#
_symmetry.space_group_name_H-M   'P 1'
#
loop_
_entity.id
_entity.type
_entity.pdbx_description
1 polymer ?
#
loop_
_entity_poly.entity_id
_entity_poly.type
_entity_poly.pdbx_seq_one_letter_code
_entity_poly.pdbx_strand_id
1 'polypeptide(L)'
;MRSELGKITLDKTFEERDTLNENIVKSINEAAQAWGLKCLRYEIRDISPPRGVQAAMEMQAEAERKKRAQVLESEGERQANINIADGKKNSVILESEAAMTDQINRAKGEAEAILMLSTSIKSSGGVEAASLRIAEQYIQAFSKIAKEGTTMVLPSNASNPASMMAQAMSIYKSLIGHGSLGNTNEIAPYETTGVSKTNGTIKEHGEESHAPDTAVRGFERIGGKPVFSLQSSKKGEES
;
A
#
# COMPACT_ATOMS: atom_id res chain seq x y z
N MET A 1 -24.97 11.83 -56.88
CA MET A 1 -25.50 10.78 -55.98
C MET A 1 -24.59 9.56 -55.88
N ARG A 2 -24.46 8.71 -56.92
CA ARG A 2 -23.62 7.48 -56.86
C ARG A 2 -22.17 7.76 -56.45
N SER A 3 -21.57 8.83 -56.99
CA SER A 3 -20.19 9.23 -56.67
C SER A 3 -20.01 9.57 -55.19
N GLU A 4 -20.95 10.31 -54.59
CA GLU A 4 -20.88 10.69 -53.17
C GLU A 4 -21.14 9.50 -52.24
N LEU A 5 -22.09 8.63 -52.58
CA LEU A 5 -22.36 7.40 -51.82
C LEU A 5 -21.18 6.42 -51.81
N GLY A 6 -20.32 6.44 -52.84
CA GLY A 6 -19.15 5.57 -52.91
C GLY A 6 -17.95 6.01 -52.07
N LYS A 7 -17.93 7.27 -51.59
CA LYS A 7 -16.80 7.83 -50.82
C LYS A 7 -16.91 7.54 -49.32
N ILE A 8 -18.11 7.24 -48.84
CA ILE A 8 -18.42 7.05 -47.41
C ILE A 8 -18.68 5.57 -47.11
N THR A 9 -18.35 5.14 -45.90
CA THR A 9 -18.66 3.78 -45.45
C THR A 9 -20.15 3.65 -45.12
N LEU A 10 -20.67 2.43 -45.15
CA LEU A 10 -22.08 2.14 -44.90
C LEU A 10 -22.51 2.61 -43.49
N ASP A 11 -21.70 2.36 -42.46
CA ASP A 11 -21.96 2.85 -41.10
C ASP A 11 -22.09 4.38 -41.03
N LYS A 12 -21.13 5.09 -41.64
CA LYS A 12 -21.16 6.57 -41.70
C LYS A 12 -22.35 7.11 -42.48
N THR A 13 -22.82 6.36 -43.47
CA THR A 13 -24.03 6.71 -44.23
C THR A 13 -25.28 6.66 -43.34
N PHE A 14 -25.29 5.80 -42.32
CA PHE A 14 -26.38 5.73 -41.33
C PHE A 14 -26.21 6.75 -40.20
N GLU A 15 -24.98 6.98 -39.72
CA GLU A 15 -24.69 7.92 -38.63
C GLU A 15 -24.82 9.39 -39.06
N GLU A 16 -24.41 9.73 -40.29
CA GLU A 16 -24.29 11.12 -40.76
C GLU A 16 -25.18 11.39 -41.99
N ARG A 17 -26.48 11.04 -41.92
CA ARG A 17 -27.40 11.27 -43.05
C ARG A 17 -27.51 12.74 -43.47
N ASP A 18 -27.43 13.66 -42.53
CA ASP A 18 -27.56 15.09 -42.80
C ASP A 18 -26.37 15.64 -43.60
N THR A 19 -25.14 15.25 -43.24
CA THR A 19 -23.93 15.67 -43.96
C THR A 19 -23.94 15.13 -45.39
N LEU A 20 -24.42 13.91 -45.59
CA LEU A 20 -24.61 13.33 -46.91
C LEU A 20 -25.67 14.07 -47.73
N ASN A 21 -26.79 14.45 -47.13
CA ASN A 21 -27.82 15.23 -47.81
C ASN A 21 -27.26 16.58 -48.30
N GLU A 22 -26.50 17.28 -47.46
CA GLU A 22 -25.84 18.54 -47.82
C GLU A 22 -24.86 18.37 -48.98
N ASN A 23 -23.99 17.36 -48.91
CA ASN A 23 -23.02 17.06 -49.96
C ASN A 23 -23.70 16.70 -51.30
N ILE A 24 -24.80 15.95 -51.26
CA ILE A 24 -25.58 15.63 -52.45
C ILE A 24 -26.21 16.90 -53.04
N VAL A 25 -26.87 17.73 -52.23
CA VAL A 25 -27.47 19.00 -52.68
C VAL A 25 -26.42 19.90 -53.32
N LYS A 26 -25.22 19.99 -52.72
CA LYS A 26 -24.11 20.77 -53.25
C LYS A 26 -23.69 20.28 -54.65
N SER A 27 -23.46 18.97 -54.79
CA SER A 27 -23.07 18.36 -56.08
C SER A 27 -24.13 18.53 -57.17
N ILE A 28 -25.42 18.46 -56.80
CA ILE A 28 -26.53 18.61 -57.74
C ILE A 28 -26.66 20.06 -58.19
N ASN A 29 -26.57 21.02 -57.27
CA ASN A 29 -26.70 22.44 -57.59
C ASN A 29 -25.56 22.93 -58.49
N GLU A 30 -24.34 22.39 -58.34
CA GLU A 30 -23.21 22.71 -59.23
C GLU A 30 -23.49 22.35 -60.69
N ALA A 31 -24.09 21.17 -60.94
CA ALA A 31 -24.48 20.75 -62.29
C ALA A 31 -25.77 21.44 -62.78
N ALA A 32 -26.74 21.66 -61.88
CA ALA A 32 -28.06 22.22 -62.21
C ALA A 32 -28.03 23.72 -62.56
N GLN A 33 -26.96 24.43 -62.16
CA GLN A 33 -26.78 25.86 -62.45
C GLN A 33 -26.80 26.16 -63.95
N ALA A 34 -26.24 25.27 -64.78
CA ALA A 34 -26.23 25.42 -66.24
C ALA A 34 -27.66 25.39 -66.84
N TRP A 35 -28.62 24.80 -66.14
CA TRP A 35 -30.00 24.63 -66.60
C TRP A 35 -30.97 25.60 -65.90
N GLY A 36 -30.47 26.49 -65.02
CA GLY A 36 -31.29 27.43 -64.26
C GLY A 36 -32.17 26.77 -63.20
N LEU A 37 -31.87 25.54 -62.79
CA LEU A 37 -32.62 24.80 -61.77
C LEU A 37 -31.89 24.89 -60.42
N LYS A 38 -32.66 25.01 -59.33
CA LYS A 38 -32.13 25.02 -57.96
C LYS A 38 -32.80 23.92 -57.13
N CYS A 39 -32.00 23.01 -56.59
CA CYS A 39 -32.44 21.98 -55.67
C CYS A 39 -32.48 22.57 -54.25
N LEU A 40 -33.67 22.59 -53.64
CA LEU A 40 -33.87 23.20 -52.31
C LEU A 40 -33.54 22.24 -51.16
N ARG A 41 -33.95 20.98 -51.27
CA ARG A 41 -33.73 19.96 -50.24
C ARG A 41 -33.66 18.57 -50.87
N TYR A 42 -32.76 17.76 -50.35
CA TYR A 42 -32.66 16.35 -50.65
C TYR A 42 -32.77 15.56 -49.35
N GLU A 43 -33.50 14.45 -49.37
CA GLU A 43 -33.70 13.60 -48.19
C GLU A 43 -33.62 12.13 -48.62
N ILE A 44 -32.73 11.39 -47.95
CA ILE A 44 -32.61 9.96 -48.13
C ILE A 44 -33.71 9.27 -47.33
N ARG A 45 -34.58 8.53 -48.03
CA ARG A 45 -35.63 7.74 -47.42
C ARG A 45 -35.06 6.46 -46.79
N ASP A 46 -34.85 5.44 -47.61
CA ASP A 46 -34.44 4.11 -47.15
C ASP A 46 -33.16 3.66 -47.83
N ILE A 47 -32.25 3.10 -47.04
CA ILE A 47 -31.04 2.41 -47.52
C ILE A 47 -31.20 0.95 -47.08
N SER A 48 -31.40 0.06 -48.05
CA SER A 48 -31.57 -1.37 -47.79
C SER A 48 -30.32 -2.14 -48.22
N PRO A 49 -29.37 -2.40 -47.31
CA PRO A 49 -28.24 -3.28 -47.62
C PRO A 49 -28.73 -4.74 -47.83
N PRO A 50 -28.01 -5.56 -48.61
CA PRO A 50 -28.35 -6.96 -48.78
C PRO A 50 -28.20 -7.75 -47.47
N ARG A 51 -29.00 -8.81 -47.28
CA ARG A 51 -29.06 -9.58 -46.01
C ARG A 51 -27.70 -10.09 -45.51
N GLY A 52 -26.80 -10.49 -46.41
CA GLY A 52 -25.46 -10.94 -46.03
C GLY A 52 -24.62 -9.85 -45.35
N VAL A 53 -24.75 -8.60 -45.80
CA VAL A 53 -24.05 -7.45 -45.20
C VAL A 53 -24.67 -7.08 -43.85
N GLN A 54 -26.01 -7.12 -43.75
CA GLN A 54 -26.69 -6.88 -42.47
C GLN A 54 -26.25 -7.86 -41.38
N ALA A 55 -26.21 -9.15 -41.69
CA ALA A 55 -25.78 -10.19 -40.76
C ALA A 55 -24.31 -10.01 -40.34
N ALA A 56 -23.43 -9.64 -41.29
CA ALA A 56 -22.03 -9.37 -40.99
C ALA A 56 -21.86 -8.14 -40.08
N MET A 57 -22.60 -7.07 -40.33
CA MET A 57 -22.59 -5.87 -39.49
C MET A 57 -23.12 -6.15 -38.08
N GLU A 58 -24.21 -6.91 -37.97
CA GLU A 58 -24.76 -7.32 -36.67
C GLU A 58 -23.77 -8.16 -35.86
N MET A 59 -23.13 -9.13 -36.51
CA MET A 59 -22.09 -9.95 -35.87
C MET A 59 -20.89 -9.11 -35.45
N GLN A 60 -20.45 -8.15 -36.27
CA GLN A 60 -19.36 -7.24 -35.92
C GLN A 60 -19.73 -6.33 -34.74
N ALA A 61 -20.92 -5.74 -34.76
CA ALA A 61 -21.41 -4.89 -33.68
C ALA A 61 -21.57 -5.67 -32.37
N GLU A 62 -22.06 -6.91 -32.43
CA GLU A 62 -22.16 -7.77 -31.26
C GLU A 62 -20.77 -8.16 -30.73
N ALA A 63 -19.83 -8.53 -31.60
CA ALA A 63 -18.46 -8.85 -31.20
C ALA A 63 -17.76 -7.65 -30.55
N GLU A 64 -17.93 -6.44 -31.10
CA GLU A 64 -17.37 -5.23 -30.53
C GLU A 64 -18.02 -4.89 -29.18
N ARG A 65 -19.35 -5.01 -29.07
CA ARG A 65 -20.04 -4.84 -27.78
C ARG A 65 -19.56 -5.84 -26.74
N LYS A 66 -19.41 -7.11 -27.09
CA LYS A 66 -18.87 -8.16 -26.21
C LYS A 66 -17.44 -7.84 -25.78
N LYS A 67 -16.59 -7.42 -26.71
CA LYS A 67 -15.21 -7.01 -26.41
C LYS A 67 -15.18 -5.83 -25.43
N ARG A 68 -15.98 -4.79 -25.70
CA ARG A 68 -16.06 -3.61 -24.82
C ARG A 68 -16.57 -3.99 -23.43
N ALA A 69 -17.59 -4.83 -23.35
CA ALA A 69 -18.11 -5.34 -22.07
C ALA A 69 -17.07 -6.15 -21.31
N GLN A 70 -16.34 -7.05 -21.98
CA GLN A 70 -15.30 -7.88 -21.36
C GLN A 70 -14.12 -7.05 -20.84
N VAL A 71 -13.71 -6.02 -21.58
CA VAL A 71 -12.65 -5.10 -21.15
C VAL A 71 -13.12 -4.33 -19.91
N LEU A 72 -14.34 -3.77 -19.94
CA LEU A 72 -14.90 -3.03 -18.81
C LEU A 72 -15.02 -3.91 -17.55
N GLU A 73 -15.47 -5.16 -17.71
CA GLU A 73 -15.58 -6.11 -16.60
C GLU A 73 -14.19 -6.43 -16.02
N SER A 74 -13.21 -6.73 -16.87
CA SER A 74 -11.84 -7.02 -16.42
C SER A 74 -11.18 -5.82 -15.73
N GLU A 75 -11.42 -4.61 -16.22
CA GLU A 75 -10.97 -3.37 -15.58
C GLU A 75 -11.67 -3.15 -14.24
N GLY A 76 -12.98 -3.40 -14.16
CA GLY A 76 -13.77 -3.36 -12.94
C GLY A 76 -13.26 -4.33 -11.88
N GLU A 77 -13.04 -5.60 -12.26
CA GLU A 77 -12.47 -6.63 -11.38
C GLU A 77 -11.07 -6.25 -10.89
N ARG A 78 -10.21 -5.75 -11.78
CA ARG A 78 -8.87 -5.28 -11.41
C ARG A 78 -8.95 -4.16 -10.38
N GLN A 79 -9.80 -3.16 -10.62
CA GLN A 79 -9.95 -2.04 -9.70
C GLN A 79 -10.55 -2.48 -8.35
N ALA A 80 -11.52 -3.38 -8.37
CA ALA A 80 -12.10 -3.96 -7.15
C ALA A 80 -11.05 -4.70 -6.33
N ASN A 81 -10.21 -5.52 -6.97
CA ASN A 81 -9.15 -6.26 -6.30
C ASN A 81 -8.09 -5.33 -5.68
N ILE A 82 -7.71 -4.26 -6.37
CA ILE A 82 -6.81 -3.23 -5.84
C ILE A 82 -7.43 -2.58 -4.60
N ASN A 83 -8.69 -2.15 -4.69
CA ASN A 83 -9.38 -1.50 -3.57
C ASN A 83 -9.48 -2.43 -2.34
N ILE A 84 -9.74 -3.73 -2.55
CA ILE A 84 -9.77 -4.72 -1.47
C ILE A 84 -8.38 -4.89 -0.85
N ALA A 85 -7.33 -4.98 -1.68
CA ALA A 85 -5.96 -5.13 -1.19
C ALA A 85 -5.50 -3.90 -0.38
N ASP A 86 -5.80 -2.70 -0.87
CA ASP A 86 -5.49 -1.44 -0.19
C ASP A 86 -6.30 -1.30 1.10
N GLY A 87 -7.58 -1.67 1.09
CA GLY A 87 -8.42 -1.71 2.29
C GLY A 87 -7.85 -2.64 3.35
N LYS A 88 -7.41 -3.85 2.96
CA LYS A 88 -6.76 -4.81 3.88
C LYS A 88 -5.44 -4.27 4.43
N LYS A 89 -4.59 -3.69 3.58
CA LYS A 89 -3.33 -3.07 4.00
C LYS A 89 -3.57 -1.97 5.03
N ASN A 90 -4.50 -1.05 4.75
CA ASN A 90 -4.83 0.05 5.63
C ASN A 90 -5.44 -0.44 6.94
N SER A 91 -6.30 -1.46 6.90
CA SER A 91 -6.88 -2.08 8.10
C SER A 91 -5.79 -2.63 9.02
N VAL A 92 -4.80 -3.35 8.47
CA VAL A 92 -3.70 -3.92 9.28
C VAL A 92 -2.82 -2.84 9.88
N ILE A 93 -2.53 -1.77 9.13
CA ILE A 93 -1.75 -0.63 9.65
C ILE A 93 -2.51 0.05 10.79
N LEU A 94 -3.80 0.35 10.59
CA LEU A 94 -4.63 0.99 11.60
C LEU A 94 -4.77 0.13 12.86
N GLU A 95 -4.90 -1.19 12.71
CA GLU A 95 -4.95 -2.12 13.86
C GLU A 95 -3.63 -2.12 14.63
N SER A 96 -2.49 -2.15 13.93
CA SER A 96 -1.16 -2.06 14.55
C SER A 96 -0.94 -0.73 15.27
N GLU A 97 -1.34 0.38 14.66
CA GLU A 97 -1.25 1.72 15.25
C GLU A 97 -2.17 1.86 16.47
N ALA A 98 -3.39 1.32 16.39
CA ALA A 98 -4.33 1.28 17.50
C ALA A 98 -3.76 0.46 18.66
N ALA A 99 -3.21 -0.73 18.39
CA ALA A 99 -2.60 -1.58 19.42
C ALA A 99 -1.42 -0.90 20.12
N MET A 100 -0.55 -0.22 19.36
CA MET A 100 0.56 0.56 19.91
C MET A 100 0.04 1.71 20.79
N THR A 101 -0.94 2.45 20.30
CA THR A 101 -1.52 3.59 21.03
C THR A 101 -2.22 3.13 22.31
N ASP A 102 -2.96 2.03 22.26
CA ASP A 102 -3.60 1.39 23.40
C ASP A 102 -2.58 0.98 24.46
N GLN A 103 -1.47 0.37 24.06
CA GLN A 103 -0.39 -0.01 25.00
C GLN A 103 0.22 1.22 25.67
N ILE A 104 0.50 2.27 24.91
CA ILE A 104 1.05 3.53 25.45
C ILE A 104 0.05 4.16 26.43
N ASN A 105 -1.22 4.21 26.08
CA ASN A 105 -2.25 4.80 26.93
C ASN A 105 -2.45 4.00 28.22
N ARG A 106 -2.43 2.66 28.15
CA ARG A 106 -2.47 1.79 29.33
C ARG A 106 -1.25 2.01 30.23
N ALA A 107 -0.04 1.99 29.67
CA ALA A 107 1.18 2.22 30.43
C ALA A 107 1.21 3.61 31.10
N LYS A 108 0.73 4.65 30.41
CA LYS A 108 0.58 6.00 30.99
C LYS A 108 -0.44 6.03 32.12
N GLY A 109 -1.62 5.44 31.90
CA GLY A 109 -2.67 5.37 32.92
C GLY A 109 -2.20 4.61 34.17
N GLU A 110 -1.47 3.51 34.00
CA GLU A 110 -0.86 2.76 35.09
C GLU A 110 0.19 3.59 35.84
N ALA A 111 1.08 4.29 35.12
CA ALA A 111 2.10 5.14 35.73
C ALA A 111 1.46 6.27 36.56
N GLU A 112 0.44 6.96 36.02
CA GLU A 112 -0.30 8.00 36.75
C GLU A 112 -1.04 7.43 37.97
N ALA A 113 -1.65 6.26 37.84
CA ALA A 113 -2.31 5.58 38.96
C ALA A 113 -1.32 5.20 40.06
N ILE A 114 -0.13 4.72 39.71
CA ILE A 114 0.95 4.40 40.66
C ILE A 114 1.44 5.67 41.37
N LEU A 115 1.60 6.78 40.66
CA LEU A 115 1.98 8.05 41.25
C LEU A 115 0.94 8.54 42.26
N MET A 116 -0.35 8.49 41.90
CA MET A 116 -1.45 8.85 42.79
C MET A 116 -1.55 7.92 44.00
N LEU A 117 -1.31 6.62 43.82
CA LEU A 117 -1.23 5.66 44.92
C LEU A 117 -0.04 5.97 45.83
N SER A 118 1.13 6.27 45.27
CA SER A 118 2.34 6.62 46.03
C SER A 118 2.14 7.86 46.90
N THR A 119 1.51 8.92 46.37
CA THR A 119 1.19 10.12 47.15
C THR A 119 0.15 9.82 48.24
N SER A 120 -0.82 8.96 47.95
CA SER A 120 -1.83 8.53 48.92
C SER A 120 -1.23 7.70 50.06
N ILE A 121 -0.29 6.78 49.77
CA ILE A 121 0.43 5.98 50.78
C ILE A 121 1.29 6.86 51.69
N LYS A 122 1.90 7.92 51.14
CA LYS A 122 2.68 8.89 51.92
C LYS A 122 1.83 9.73 52.87
N SER A 123 0.52 9.80 52.66
CA SER A 123 -0.42 10.50 53.55
C SER A 123 -0.78 9.62 54.77
N SER A 124 -1.17 10.22 55.91
CA SER A 124 -1.23 9.54 57.22
C SER A 124 -2.09 8.26 57.21
N GLY A 125 -1.51 7.14 57.64
CA GLY A 125 -2.18 5.83 57.71
C GLY A 125 -2.12 4.98 56.43
N GLY A 126 -1.53 5.51 55.35
CA GLY A 126 -1.45 4.81 54.06
C GLY A 126 -0.56 3.56 54.05
N VAL A 127 0.48 3.50 54.88
CA VAL A 127 1.40 2.34 54.98
C VAL A 127 0.72 1.14 55.63
N GLU A 128 -0.02 1.33 56.73
CA GLU A 128 -0.84 0.30 57.37
C GLU A 128 -1.96 -0.21 56.44
N ALA A 129 -2.61 0.67 55.67
CA ALA A 129 -3.63 0.27 54.71
C ALA A 129 -3.05 -0.52 53.52
N ALA A 130 -1.85 -0.17 53.06
CA ALA A 130 -1.16 -0.88 51.99
C ALA A 130 -0.72 -2.30 52.42
N SER A 131 -0.22 -2.47 53.65
CA SER A 131 0.20 -3.78 54.16
C SER A 131 -0.98 -4.73 54.33
N LEU A 132 -2.11 -4.25 54.86
CA LEU A 132 -3.36 -5.02 54.94
C LEU A 132 -3.83 -5.47 53.54
N ARG A 133 -3.79 -4.59 52.54
CA ARG A 133 -4.18 -4.90 51.15
C ARG A 133 -3.25 -5.91 50.47
N ILE A 134 -1.95 -5.90 50.77
CA ILE A 134 -1.01 -6.93 50.29
C ILE A 134 -1.33 -8.29 50.93
N ALA A 135 -1.61 -8.31 52.24
CA ALA A 135 -2.01 -9.53 52.94
C ALA A 135 -3.31 -10.12 52.37
N GLU A 136 -4.32 -9.28 52.09
CA GLU A 136 -5.56 -9.70 51.42
C GLU A 136 -5.31 -10.29 50.03
N GLN A 137 -4.48 -9.64 49.20
CA GLN A 137 -4.12 -10.15 47.86
C GLN A 137 -3.36 -11.48 47.93
N TYR A 138 -2.45 -11.62 48.89
CA TYR A 138 -1.74 -12.89 49.12
C TYR A 138 -2.72 -14.01 49.49
N ILE A 139 -3.64 -13.77 50.43
CA ILE A 139 -4.66 -14.75 50.82
C ILE A 139 -5.58 -15.09 49.64
N GLN A 140 -5.98 -14.10 48.82
CA GLN A 140 -6.79 -14.34 47.63
C GLN A 140 -6.06 -15.14 46.56
N ALA A 141 -4.79 -14.81 46.28
CA ALA A 141 -3.95 -15.55 45.33
C ALA A 141 -3.72 -16.98 45.80
N PHE A 142 -3.40 -17.15 47.09
CA PHE A 142 -3.29 -18.45 47.73
C PHE A 142 -4.61 -19.23 47.66
N SER A 143 -5.75 -18.57 47.87
CA SER A 143 -7.09 -19.17 47.73
C SER A 143 -7.39 -19.61 46.31
N LYS A 144 -6.99 -18.85 45.28
CA LYS A 144 -7.13 -19.24 43.87
C LYS A 144 -6.29 -20.47 43.53
N ILE A 145 -5.03 -20.49 43.97
CA ILE A 145 -4.12 -21.63 43.79
C ILE A 145 -4.63 -22.86 44.54
N ALA A 146 -5.14 -22.70 45.77
CA ALA A 146 -5.73 -23.77 46.55
C ALA A 146 -7.04 -24.31 45.96
N LYS A 147 -7.80 -23.48 45.22
CA LYS A 147 -9.03 -23.89 44.49
C LYS A 147 -8.74 -24.60 43.16
N GLU A 148 -7.68 -24.21 42.47
CA GLU A 148 -7.24 -24.85 41.20
C GLU A 148 -6.33 -26.08 41.42
N GLY A 149 -6.08 -26.45 42.69
CA GLY A 149 -5.14 -27.49 43.08
C GLY A 149 -5.39 -28.87 42.47
N THR A 150 -4.62 -29.21 41.43
CA THR A 150 -4.30 -30.60 41.06
C THR A 150 -2.78 -30.75 41.00
N THR A 151 -2.24 -31.39 42.04
CA THR A 151 -0.90 -31.99 42.16
C THR A 151 0.31 -31.08 41.95
N MET A 152 0.89 -30.63 43.08
CA MET A 152 2.25 -30.09 43.14
C MET A 152 3.24 -31.22 43.43
N VAL A 153 4.16 -31.49 42.50
CA VAL A 153 5.30 -32.39 42.71
C VAL A 153 6.33 -31.65 43.56
N LEU A 154 6.35 -31.93 44.87
CA LEU A 154 7.45 -31.53 45.73
C LEU A 154 8.67 -32.44 45.43
N PRO A 155 9.84 -31.89 45.10
CA PRO A 155 11.08 -32.66 45.13
C PRO A 155 11.25 -33.24 46.54
N SER A 156 11.62 -34.51 46.65
CA SER A 156 11.74 -35.29 47.89
C SER A 156 12.71 -34.73 48.95
N ASN A 157 13.32 -33.56 48.72
CA ASN A 157 14.31 -32.93 49.58
C ASN A 157 13.82 -31.58 50.14
N ALA A 158 12.50 -31.33 50.18
CA ALA A 158 11.88 -30.13 50.73
C ALA A 158 12.06 -29.94 52.26
N SER A 159 12.72 -30.86 52.95
CA SER A 159 12.98 -30.73 54.39
C SER A 159 14.12 -29.77 54.75
N ASN A 160 14.92 -29.31 53.77
CA ASN A 160 16.02 -28.39 54.05
C ASN A 160 16.11 -27.22 53.03
N PRO A 161 15.54 -26.04 53.34
CA PRO A 161 15.56 -24.87 52.46
C PRO A 161 16.97 -24.37 52.12
N ALA A 162 17.98 -24.68 52.95
CA ALA A 162 19.38 -24.35 52.67
C ALA A 162 19.92 -25.08 51.43
N SER A 163 19.47 -26.32 51.17
CA SER A 163 19.92 -27.12 50.02
C SER A 163 19.34 -26.60 48.70
N MET A 164 18.09 -26.12 48.72
CA MET A 164 17.47 -25.47 47.56
C MET A 164 18.14 -24.13 47.25
N MET A 165 18.46 -23.35 48.28
CA MET A 165 19.16 -22.08 48.09
C MET A 165 20.61 -22.29 47.61
N ALA A 166 21.30 -23.32 48.08
CA ALA A 166 22.63 -23.68 47.58
C ALA A 166 22.61 -24.09 46.09
N GLN A 167 21.61 -24.86 45.66
CA GLN A 167 21.43 -25.20 44.24
C GLN A 167 21.09 -23.97 43.39
N ALA A 168 20.16 -23.13 43.86
CA ALA A 168 19.82 -21.88 43.17
C ALA A 168 21.02 -20.93 43.06
N MET A 169 21.81 -20.77 44.12
CA MET A 169 23.02 -19.96 44.13
C MET A 169 24.13 -20.55 43.24
N SER A 170 24.20 -21.88 43.11
CA SER A 170 25.15 -22.53 42.20
C SER A 170 24.80 -22.28 40.74
N ILE A 171 23.51 -22.32 40.38
CA ILE A 171 23.01 -21.99 39.04
C ILE A 171 23.23 -20.51 38.73
N TYR A 172 22.93 -19.63 39.70
CA TYR A 172 23.19 -18.20 39.60
C TYR A 172 24.70 -17.90 39.43
N LYS A 173 25.56 -18.59 40.18
CA LYS A 173 27.02 -18.48 40.05
C LYS A 173 27.53 -19.02 38.70
N SER A 174 26.92 -20.08 38.16
CA SER A 174 27.24 -20.57 36.82
C SER A 174 26.78 -19.61 35.72
N LEU A 175 25.65 -18.91 35.90
CA LEU A 175 25.17 -17.87 34.98
C LEU A 175 26.04 -16.60 35.03
N ILE A 176 26.47 -16.19 36.22
CA ILE A 176 27.37 -15.04 36.39
C ILE A 176 28.81 -15.36 35.97
N GLY A 177 29.28 -16.58 36.25
CA GLY A 177 30.58 -17.07 35.81
C GLY A 177 30.70 -17.22 34.29
N HIS A 178 29.58 -17.22 33.56
CA HIS A 178 29.51 -17.19 32.10
C HIS A 178 29.16 -15.80 31.54
N GLY A 179 29.19 -14.75 32.36
CA GLY A 179 28.91 -13.36 31.99
C GLY A 179 30.14 -12.47 31.82
N SER A 180 31.36 -13.00 31.93
CA SER A 180 32.59 -12.26 31.69
C SER A 180 33.56 -13.09 30.85
N LEU A 181 33.29 -13.14 29.55
CA LEU A 181 34.25 -13.31 28.43
C LEU A 181 33.43 -13.41 27.14
N GLY A 182 33.20 -12.25 26.52
CA GLY A 182 32.44 -12.10 25.29
C GLY A 182 32.92 -10.91 24.49
N ASN A 183 34.18 -11.00 24.04
CA ASN A 183 34.68 -10.53 22.75
C ASN A 183 34.26 -9.10 22.29
N THR A 184 35.09 -8.12 22.62
CA THR A 184 35.24 -6.90 21.82
C THR A 184 35.97 -7.24 20.53
N ASN A 185 35.24 -7.39 19.42
CA ASN A 185 35.84 -7.36 18.10
C ASN A 185 35.41 -6.05 17.42
N GLU A 186 36.04 -4.97 17.87
CA GLU A 186 36.16 -3.74 17.08
C GLU A 186 37.18 -4.02 15.97
N ILE A 187 36.71 -3.94 14.73
CA ILE A 187 37.57 -3.91 13.55
C ILE A 187 38.05 -2.47 13.39
N ALA A 188 39.36 -2.26 13.55
CA ALA A 188 40.06 -1.03 13.18
C ALA A 188 41.31 -1.41 12.34
N PRO A 189 41.83 -0.48 11.53
CA PRO A 189 42.20 -0.70 10.12
C PRO A 189 43.65 -1.17 9.91
N TYR A 190 43.92 -1.80 8.76
CA TYR A 190 45.30 -2.01 8.29
C TYR A 190 45.62 -1.03 7.16
N GLU A 191 46.65 -0.20 7.39
CA GLU A 191 47.38 0.51 6.34
C GLU A 191 48.69 -0.22 6.00
N THR A 192 48.99 -0.16 4.71
CA THR A 192 50.21 -0.45 3.94
C THR A 192 51.54 -0.71 4.67
N THR A 193 52.27 -1.75 4.27
CA THR A 193 53.53 -1.65 3.49
C THR A 193 54.23 -3.03 3.36
N GLY A 194 54.60 -3.40 2.12
CA GLY A 194 55.95 -3.89 1.87
C GLY A 194 56.22 -5.37 1.47
N VAL A 195 56.29 -5.57 0.15
CA VAL A 195 57.40 -6.24 -0.60
C VAL A 195 57.45 -7.79 -0.78
N SER A 196 57.26 -8.15 -2.06
CA SER A 196 57.99 -9.09 -2.96
C SER A 196 57.63 -10.58 -3.13
N LYS A 197 57.29 -10.86 -4.41
CA LYS A 197 57.79 -11.93 -5.32
C LYS A 197 57.23 -13.35 -5.07
N THR A 198 56.82 -14.16 -6.06
CA THR A 198 57.12 -14.26 -7.50
C THR A 198 56.13 -15.19 -8.23
N ASN A 199 55.91 -14.87 -9.52
CA ASN A 199 55.73 -15.73 -10.70
C ASN A 199 54.47 -16.60 -10.92
N GLY A 200 53.84 -16.36 -12.08
CA GLY A 200 53.57 -17.45 -13.03
C GLY A 200 52.18 -17.47 -13.68
N THR A 201 52.03 -16.76 -14.80
CA THR A 201 51.41 -17.16 -16.10
C THR A 201 50.08 -17.95 -16.03
N ILE A 202 48.97 -17.50 -16.66
CA ILE A 202 48.65 -17.78 -18.08
C ILE A 202 47.58 -16.78 -18.63
N LYS A 203 47.99 -16.19 -19.76
CA LYS A 203 47.33 -15.58 -20.93
C LYS A 203 45.80 -15.35 -21.00
N GLU A 204 45.52 -14.13 -21.45
CA GLU A 204 44.30 -13.59 -22.05
C GLU A 204 43.95 -14.19 -23.42
N HIS A 205 42.65 -14.22 -23.72
CA HIS A 205 42.11 -13.84 -25.03
C HIS A 205 40.89 -12.94 -24.78
N GLY A 206 40.91 -11.75 -25.38
CA GLY A 206 39.86 -10.74 -25.23
C GLY A 206 38.73 -10.86 -26.24
N GLU A 207 37.70 -10.06 -26.01
CA GLU A 207 36.88 -9.44 -27.07
C GLU A 207 36.15 -8.23 -26.47
N GLU A 208 36.28 -7.09 -27.14
CA GLU A 208 35.70 -5.79 -26.82
C GLU A 208 34.20 -5.74 -27.19
N SER A 209 33.42 -4.92 -26.48
CA SER A 209 32.60 -3.88 -27.14
C SER A 209 31.98 -2.88 -26.16
N HIS A 210 32.04 -1.63 -26.58
CA HIS A 210 31.65 -0.38 -25.94
C HIS A 210 30.15 -0.23 -25.60
N ALA A 211 29.86 0.52 -24.53
CA ALA A 211 28.68 1.38 -24.42
C ALA A 211 29.13 2.79 -23.99
N PRO A 212 28.69 3.88 -24.66
CA PRO A 212 29.20 5.21 -24.39
C PRO A 212 28.53 5.92 -23.21
N ASP A 213 29.41 6.66 -22.54
CA ASP A 213 29.26 7.61 -21.46
C ASP A 213 28.38 8.82 -21.82
N THR A 214 27.60 9.34 -20.88
CA THR A 214 27.08 10.71 -20.93
C THR A 214 27.01 11.31 -19.52
N ALA A 215 28.18 11.69 -19.03
CA ALA A 215 28.50 12.95 -18.35
C ALA A 215 27.42 13.61 -17.46
N VAL A 216 27.62 13.47 -16.16
CA VAL A 216 27.11 14.35 -15.11
C VAL A 216 27.89 15.67 -15.12
N ARG A 217 27.19 16.81 -15.30
CA ARG A 217 27.67 18.13 -14.87
C ARG A 217 26.62 18.76 -13.97
N GLY A 218 27.03 19.07 -12.74
CA GLY A 218 26.18 19.76 -11.76
C GLY A 218 25.98 21.24 -12.08
N PHE A 219 24.95 21.83 -11.48
CA PHE A 219 24.99 23.18 -10.94
C PHE A 219 23.78 23.44 -10.02
N GLU A 220 24.11 23.96 -8.84
CA GLU A 220 23.40 24.93 -8.00
C GLU A 220 21.99 24.65 -7.42
N ARG A 221 21.98 24.61 -6.08
CA ARG A 221 20.85 24.93 -5.22
C ARG A 221 20.53 26.42 -5.32
N ILE A 222 19.32 26.76 -5.73
CA ILE A 222 18.70 28.05 -5.41
C ILE A 222 17.33 27.77 -4.81
N GLY A 223 17.11 28.31 -3.61
CA GLY A 223 15.88 28.16 -2.86
C GLY A 223 14.69 28.81 -3.57
N GLY A 224 13.60 28.05 -3.69
CA GLY A 224 12.28 28.54 -4.05
C GLY A 224 11.25 27.85 -3.16
N LYS A 225 10.58 28.62 -2.30
CA LYS A 225 9.42 28.14 -1.52
C LYS A 225 8.27 27.82 -2.49
N PRO A 226 7.50 26.73 -2.30
CA PRO A 226 6.16 26.66 -2.85
C PRO A 226 5.16 27.17 -1.80
N VAL A 227 4.53 28.32 -2.05
CA VAL A 227 3.27 28.70 -1.38
C VAL A 227 2.21 28.77 -2.46
N PHE A 228 1.50 27.66 -2.64
CA PHE A 228 0.31 27.60 -3.48
C PHE A 228 -0.87 28.09 -2.61
N SER A 229 -1.41 29.27 -2.93
CA SER A 229 -2.54 29.87 -2.20
C SER A 229 -3.86 29.25 -2.66
N LEU A 230 -4.63 28.70 -1.73
CA LEU A 230 -6.05 28.40 -1.94
C LEU A 230 -6.86 29.70 -1.74
N GLN A 231 -7.28 30.31 -2.85
CA GLN A 231 -8.50 31.11 -2.86
C GLN A 231 -9.68 30.14 -2.76
N SER A 232 -10.40 30.15 -1.64
CA SER A 232 -11.80 29.71 -1.60
C SER A 232 -12.66 30.79 -0.94
N SER A 233 -13.73 31.10 -1.65
CA SER A 233 -14.63 32.24 -1.50
C SER A 233 -15.33 32.32 -0.14
N LYS A 234 -15.55 33.57 0.31
CA LYS A 234 -16.48 33.93 1.38
C LYS A 234 -17.90 33.47 1.05
N LYS A 235 -18.52 32.75 1.98
CA LYS A 235 -19.96 32.73 2.32
C LYS A 235 -19.94 32.77 3.86
N GLY A 236 -20.46 33.76 4.57
CA GLY A 236 -21.71 34.49 4.36
C GLY A 236 -22.81 33.74 5.11
N GLU A 237 -22.81 33.82 6.44
CA GLU A 237 -23.95 33.41 7.29
C GLU A 237 -23.97 34.30 8.55
N GLU A 238 -24.94 35.21 8.57
CA GLU A 238 -25.47 35.89 9.74
C GLU A 238 -26.39 34.90 10.49
N SER A 239 -26.27 34.84 11.82
CA SER A 239 -27.35 34.71 12.82
C SER A 239 -26.77 34.85 14.22
#